data_AF-A0A8J6YLZ9-F1
#
_entry.id   AF-A0A8J6YLZ9-F1
#
_cell.length_a   1.000
_cell.length_b   1.000
_cell.length_c   1.000
_cell.angle_alpha   90.00
_cell.angle_beta   90.00
_cell.angle_gamma   90.00
#
_symmetry.space_group_name_H-M   'P 1'
#
loop_
_entity.id
_entity.type
_entity.pdbx_description
1 polymer ?
#
loop_
_entity_poly.entity_id
_entity_poly.type
_entity_poly.pdbx_seq_one_letter_code
_entity_poly.pdbx_strand_id
1 'polypeptide(L)'
;MTGSLSAPTPDGTDRAPGGAVPRTDPMSEDEADALAAWEALEPSAVASLSPQPSQVDPSMGPEALPTGVGDDDAQLLRREVASMIRSLAAAKREIAEIKHPVGGDDRMKRATLELDAIVGATEEATEQILGATESINANVDTIRAFASGSAEVLASVEVIEHDVTRIMEACTFQDITGQRITRVIRTFEFIEDRLRTIIETLGVDSFTEIPVSSADVVIHSGDELVNGPQLGGSALSQDDIDALFG
;
A
#
# COMPACT_ATOMS: atom_id res chain seq x y z
N MET A 1 55.24 -35.93 12.36
CA MET A 1 54.42 -34.71 12.45
C MET A 1 53.20 -34.92 11.57
N THR A 2 52.21 -35.78 11.85
CA THR A 2 51.28 -35.94 12.99
C THR A 2 50.42 -34.70 13.29
N GLY A 3 49.09 -34.86 13.06
CA GLY A 3 47.98 -33.94 13.34
C GLY A 3 47.23 -33.62 12.03
N SER A 4 46.17 -34.30 11.58
CA SER A 4 44.94 -34.85 12.20
C SER A 4 44.11 -33.82 12.97
N LEU A 5 42.79 -33.88 12.70
CA LEU A 5 41.64 -33.19 13.29
C LEU A 5 41.17 -31.95 12.53
N SER A 6 39.88 -31.69 12.32
CA SER A 6 38.65 -32.49 12.38
C SER A 6 37.57 -31.53 11.87
N ALA A 7 36.67 -31.98 10.99
CA ALA A 7 35.45 -31.24 10.70
C ALA A 7 34.57 -31.20 11.96
N PRO A 8 33.85 -30.10 12.24
CA PRO A 8 32.70 -30.13 13.11
C PRO A 8 31.40 -30.28 12.28
N THR A 9 30.67 -31.36 12.53
CA THR A 9 29.23 -31.48 12.25
C THR A 9 28.42 -30.66 13.26
N PRO A 10 27.17 -30.31 12.92
CA PRO A 10 26.38 -29.31 13.62
C PRO A 10 25.59 -29.93 14.78
N ASP A 11 25.61 -29.29 15.95
CA ASP A 11 24.56 -29.48 16.95
C ASP A 11 24.56 -28.29 17.93
N GLY A 12 23.37 -27.96 18.44
CA GLY A 12 23.21 -26.97 19.51
C GLY A 12 22.42 -25.74 19.10
N THR A 13 21.12 -25.94 18.92
CA THR A 13 20.05 -25.06 19.38
C THR A 13 20.50 -23.77 20.09
N ASP A 14 20.40 -22.62 19.41
CA ASP A 14 20.15 -21.35 20.10
C ASP A 14 19.03 -20.61 19.39
N ARG A 15 17.81 -21.00 19.77
CA ARG A 15 16.57 -20.31 19.47
C ARG A 15 16.57 -19.05 20.33
N ALA A 16 17.01 -17.93 19.76
CA ALA A 16 16.84 -16.62 20.38
C ALA A 16 15.36 -16.43 20.78
N PRO A 17 15.10 -15.91 21.99
CA PRO A 17 13.75 -15.88 22.54
C PRO A 17 12.89 -14.94 21.70
N GLY A 18 11.64 -15.32 21.47
CA GLY A 18 10.65 -14.45 20.87
C GLY A 18 10.70 -13.09 21.55
N GLY A 19 10.90 -12.04 20.75
CA GLY A 19 10.70 -10.68 21.20
C GLY A 19 9.29 -10.60 21.74
N ALA A 20 9.17 -10.57 23.06
CA ALA A 20 7.91 -10.28 23.71
C ALA A 20 7.46 -8.93 23.14
N VAL A 21 6.33 -8.93 22.45
CA VAL A 21 5.55 -7.71 22.23
C VAL A 21 5.52 -7.01 23.58
N PRO A 22 5.91 -5.72 23.68
CA PRO A 22 5.82 -5.02 24.94
C PRO A 22 4.39 -5.20 25.42
N ARG A 23 4.23 -5.85 26.58
CA ARG A 23 2.94 -5.85 27.26
C ARG A 23 2.63 -4.38 27.47
N THR A 24 1.62 -3.88 26.78
CA THR A 24 1.03 -2.59 27.10
C THR A 24 0.69 -2.68 28.58
N ASP A 25 1.35 -1.86 29.39
CA ASP A 25 0.99 -1.74 30.79
C ASP A 25 -0.53 -1.49 30.87
N PRO A 26 -1.24 -2.12 31.82
CA PRO A 26 -2.66 -1.82 31.99
C PRO A 26 -2.78 -0.31 32.17
N MET A 27 -3.56 0.30 31.30
CA MET A 27 -3.81 1.74 31.25
C MET A 27 -4.06 2.23 32.67
N SER A 28 -3.31 3.25 33.10
CA SER A 28 -3.46 3.77 34.46
C SER A 28 -4.88 4.29 34.67
N GLU A 29 -5.39 4.26 35.90
CA GLU A 29 -6.75 4.77 36.20
C GLU A 29 -6.90 6.23 35.75
N ASP A 30 -5.84 7.03 35.85
CA ASP A 30 -5.80 8.41 35.36
C ASP A 30 -5.90 8.52 33.82
N GLU A 31 -5.29 7.60 33.07
CA GLU A 31 -5.40 7.55 31.60
C GLU A 31 -6.76 7.04 31.13
N ALA A 32 -7.35 6.09 31.87
CA ALA A 32 -8.71 5.60 31.62
C ALA A 32 -9.75 6.68 31.91
N ASP A 33 -9.59 7.43 33.01
CA ASP A 33 -10.45 8.57 33.34
C ASP A 33 -10.29 9.71 32.33
N ALA A 34 -9.08 9.95 31.82
CA ALA A 34 -8.84 10.94 30.77
C ALA A 34 -9.47 10.53 29.42
N LEU A 35 -9.41 9.26 29.06
CA LEU A 35 -10.07 8.72 27.86
C LEU A 35 -11.60 8.72 27.99
N ALA A 36 -12.14 8.34 29.15
CA ALA A 36 -13.57 8.41 29.43
C ALA A 36 -14.07 9.87 29.43
N ALA A 37 -13.28 10.81 29.95
CA ALA A 37 -13.58 12.24 29.89
C ALA A 37 -13.51 12.80 28.45
N TRP A 38 -12.68 12.21 27.60
CA TRP A 38 -12.58 12.56 26.18
C TRP A 38 -13.75 11.99 25.36
N GLU A 39 -14.19 10.77 25.67
CA GLU A 39 -15.32 10.09 25.02
C GLU A 39 -16.68 10.67 25.47
N ALA A 40 -16.78 11.15 26.71
CA ALA A 40 -17.96 11.84 27.23
C ALA A 40 -18.10 13.30 26.74
N LEU A 41 -17.11 13.82 26.00
CA LEU A 41 -17.14 15.18 25.48
C LEU A 41 -18.01 15.25 24.22
N GLU A 42 -19.33 15.29 24.42
CA GLU A 42 -20.32 15.50 23.35
C GLU A 42 -19.93 16.70 22.45
N PRO A 43 -20.14 16.65 21.13
CA PRO A 43 -19.87 17.79 20.22
C PRO A 43 -20.55 19.09 20.66
N SER A 44 -21.68 18.98 21.36
CA SER A 44 -22.42 20.09 21.99
C SER A 44 -21.66 20.76 23.13
N ALA A 45 -20.86 20.02 23.90
CA ALA A 45 -20.08 20.55 25.03
C ALA A 45 -18.99 21.52 24.54
N VAL A 46 -18.36 21.22 23.41
CA VAL A 46 -17.37 22.10 22.76
C VAL A 46 -18.01 23.39 22.25
N ALA A 47 -19.25 23.33 21.76
CA ALA A 47 -20.00 24.51 21.33
C ALA A 47 -20.42 25.42 22.51
N SER A 48 -20.67 24.83 23.69
CA SER A 48 -21.04 25.54 24.92
C SER A 48 -19.87 26.26 25.63
N LEU A 49 -18.64 26.08 25.16
CA LEU A 49 -17.45 26.81 25.63
C LEU A 49 -17.33 28.24 25.05
N SER A 50 -18.31 28.67 24.24
CA SER A 50 -18.45 30.08 23.85
C SER A 50 -18.80 30.93 25.08
N PRO A 51 -18.05 32.00 25.41
CA PRO A 51 -18.39 32.81 26.57
C PRO A 51 -19.73 33.52 26.33
N GLN A 52 -20.72 33.25 27.18
CA GLN A 52 -21.82 34.20 27.33
C GLN A 52 -21.28 35.42 28.09
N PRO A 53 -21.54 36.66 27.65
CA PRO A 53 -21.10 37.84 28.37
C PRO A 53 -21.86 37.92 29.70
N SER A 54 -21.21 37.46 30.77
CA SER A 54 -21.70 37.58 32.14
C SER A 54 -21.69 39.05 32.55
N GLN A 55 -22.87 39.55 32.92
CA GLN A 55 -23.09 40.89 33.45
C GLN A 55 -22.20 41.13 34.67
N VAL A 56 -21.28 42.08 34.57
CA VAL A 56 -20.48 42.55 35.70
C VAL A 56 -21.36 43.51 36.50
N ASP A 57 -21.74 43.11 37.72
CA ASP A 57 -22.37 43.97 38.72
C ASP A 57 -21.40 45.10 39.11
N PRO A 58 -21.76 46.39 38.95
CA PRO A 58 -20.83 47.51 39.10
C PRO A 58 -20.47 47.87 40.55
N SER A 59 -20.80 47.05 41.55
CA SER A 59 -20.75 47.44 42.97
C SER A 59 -19.54 46.96 43.80
N MET A 60 -18.51 46.33 43.23
CA MET A 60 -17.36 45.84 44.02
C MET A 60 -16.03 46.54 43.66
N GLY A 61 -15.40 47.15 44.68
CA GLY A 61 -14.14 47.90 44.58
C GLY A 61 -12.88 47.04 44.40
N PRO A 62 -11.69 47.65 44.28
CA PRO A 62 -10.49 46.98 43.79
C PRO A 62 -9.78 46.26 44.93
N GLU A 63 -10.16 45.01 45.19
CA GLU A 63 -9.40 44.14 46.09
C GLU A 63 -8.84 42.96 45.29
N ALA A 64 -7.52 42.85 45.30
CA ALA A 64 -6.74 41.95 44.48
C ALA A 64 -7.05 40.46 44.77
N LEU A 65 -7.27 39.67 43.72
CA LEU A 65 -7.21 38.21 43.79
C LEU A 65 -5.82 37.72 43.33
N PRO A 66 -5.21 36.74 44.03
CA PRO A 66 -3.89 36.23 43.71
C PRO A 66 -3.93 35.17 42.59
N THR A 67 -2.96 35.27 41.68
CA THR A 67 -2.30 34.20 40.89
C THR A 67 -3.07 32.88 40.67
N GLY A 68 -3.72 32.77 39.53
CA GLY A 68 -4.01 31.51 38.83
C GLY A 68 -3.49 31.63 37.40
N VAL A 69 -3.20 30.51 36.72
CA VAL A 69 -2.96 30.47 35.26
C VAL A 69 -3.91 31.48 34.61
N GLY A 70 -3.37 32.50 33.94
CA GLY A 70 -4.18 33.64 33.50
C GLY A 70 -5.38 33.12 32.72
N ASP A 71 -6.57 33.69 32.94
CA ASP A 71 -7.76 33.30 32.17
C ASP A 71 -7.49 33.35 30.66
N ASP A 72 -6.59 34.25 30.24
CA ASP A 72 -6.03 34.35 28.90
C ASP A 72 -5.21 33.11 28.47
N ASP A 73 -4.36 32.56 29.35
CA ASP A 73 -3.57 31.33 29.08
C ASP A 73 -4.48 30.10 29.01
N ALA A 74 -5.49 30.02 29.88
CA ALA A 74 -6.49 28.96 29.85
C ALA A 74 -7.36 29.02 28.58
N GLN A 75 -7.74 30.23 28.15
CA GLN A 75 -8.45 30.44 26.88
C GLN A 75 -7.57 30.10 25.67
N LEU A 76 -6.28 30.42 25.71
CA LEU A 76 -5.34 30.09 24.63
C LEU A 76 -5.17 28.57 24.51
N LEU A 77 -4.95 27.86 25.62
CA LEU A 77 -4.88 26.39 25.65
C LEU A 77 -6.16 25.75 25.12
N ARG A 78 -7.34 26.26 25.49
CA ARG A 78 -8.63 25.75 24.97
C ARG A 78 -8.74 25.91 23.46
N ARG A 79 -8.34 27.06 22.91
CA ARG A 79 -8.34 27.29 21.45
C ARG A 79 -7.38 26.33 20.74
N GLU A 80 -6.22 26.09 21.32
CA GLU A 80 -5.19 25.21 20.78
C GLU A 80 -5.63 23.74 20.79
N VAL A 81 -6.20 23.27 21.91
CA VAL A 81 -6.81 21.93 22.01
C VAL A 81 -7.95 21.76 21.00
N ALA A 82 -8.85 22.74 20.90
CA ALA A 82 -9.93 22.70 19.91
C ALA A 82 -9.39 22.67 18.46
N SER A 83 -8.25 23.32 18.21
CA SER A 83 -7.57 23.25 16.91
C SER A 83 -7.00 21.86 16.64
N MET A 84 -6.32 21.25 17.61
CA MET A 84 -5.79 19.90 17.49
C MET A 84 -6.91 18.87 17.24
N ILE A 85 -8.04 18.98 17.93
CA ILE A 85 -9.20 18.09 17.73
C ILE A 85 -9.73 18.20 16.29
N ARG A 86 -9.84 19.41 15.74
CA ARG A 86 -10.26 19.60 14.35
C ARG A 86 -9.28 18.98 13.36
N SER A 87 -7.98 19.17 13.59
CA SER A 87 -6.93 18.57 12.75
C SER A 87 -6.95 17.04 12.82
N LEU A 88 -7.16 16.46 14.01
CA LEU A 88 -7.29 15.01 14.18
C LEU A 88 -8.54 14.48 13.46
N ALA A 89 -9.68 15.17 13.55
CA ALA A 89 -10.89 14.79 12.85
C ALA A 89 -10.75 14.89 11.32
N ALA A 90 -9.96 15.83 10.81
CA ALA A 90 -9.63 15.90 9.39
C ALA A 90 -8.74 14.71 8.97
N ALA A 91 -7.67 14.44 9.72
CA ALA A 91 -6.77 13.31 9.46
C ALA A 91 -7.50 11.95 9.50
N LYS A 92 -8.42 11.75 10.44
CA LYS A 92 -9.27 10.55 10.51
C LYS A 92 -10.10 10.35 9.24
N ARG A 93 -10.66 11.43 8.68
CA ARG A 93 -11.43 11.36 7.41
C ARG A 93 -10.54 11.01 6.22
N GLU A 94 -9.37 11.64 6.11
CA GLU A 94 -8.42 11.33 5.03
C GLU A 94 -7.94 9.87 5.08
N ILE A 95 -7.66 9.35 6.28
CA ILE A 95 -7.32 7.92 6.47
C ILE A 95 -8.49 7.03 6.04
N ALA A 96 -9.72 7.37 6.44
CA ALA A 96 -10.91 6.60 6.12
C ALA A 96 -11.25 6.58 4.62
N GLU A 97 -10.89 7.63 3.87
CA GLU A 97 -11.02 7.68 2.41
C GLU A 97 -10.07 6.69 1.70
N ILE A 98 -8.87 6.50 2.24
CA ILE A 98 -7.88 5.55 1.72
C ILE A 98 -8.21 4.12 2.17
N LYS A 99 -8.47 3.93 3.47
CA LYS A 99 -8.73 2.63 4.09
C LYS A 99 -9.74 2.77 5.22
N HIS A 100 -11.00 2.48 4.93
CA HIS A 100 -12.05 2.46 5.93
C HIS A 100 -12.01 1.15 6.73
N PRO A 101 -11.96 1.17 8.08
CA PRO A 101 -11.80 -0.07 8.88
C PRO A 101 -12.98 -1.03 8.78
N VAL A 102 -14.18 -0.52 8.53
CA VAL A 102 -15.41 -1.32 8.29
C VAL A 102 -15.80 -1.41 6.80
N GLY A 103 -15.01 -0.80 5.91
CA GLY A 103 -15.23 -0.91 4.47
C GLY A 103 -14.69 -2.23 3.96
N GLY A 104 -15.48 -2.95 3.15
CA GLY A 104 -15.04 -4.21 2.55
C GLY A 104 -14.06 -4.05 1.39
N ASP A 105 -14.02 -2.86 0.77
CA ASP A 105 -13.21 -2.59 -0.41
C ASP A 105 -11.93 -1.84 -0.06
N ASP A 106 -10.79 -2.51 -0.27
CA ASP A 106 -9.47 -1.99 0.01
C ASP A 106 -8.78 -1.62 -1.30
N ARG A 107 -8.87 -0.32 -1.65
CA ARG A 107 -8.33 0.22 -2.91
C ARG A 107 -6.84 -0.04 -3.07
N MET A 108 -6.07 0.03 -1.98
CA MET A 108 -4.64 -0.23 -2.01
C MET A 108 -4.37 -1.71 -2.34
N LYS A 109 -5.12 -2.64 -1.74
CA LYS A 109 -5.01 -4.06 -2.10
C LYS A 109 -5.39 -4.32 -3.55
N ARG A 110 -6.47 -3.72 -4.06
CA ARG A 110 -6.85 -3.87 -5.47
C ARG A 110 -5.75 -3.40 -6.41
N ALA A 111 -5.23 -2.20 -6.17
CA ALA A 111 -4.13 -1.65 -6.96
C ALA A 111 -2.86 -2.53 -6.90
N THR A 112 -2.52 -3.08 -5.73
CA THR A 112 -1.42 -4.03 -5.59
C THR A 112 -1.64 -5.30 -6.40
N LEU A 113 -2.84 -5.90 -6.33
CA LEU A 113 -3.19 -7.10 -7.11
C LEU A 113 -3.13 -6.85 -8.62
N GLU A 114 -3.62 -5.69 -9.09
CA GLU A 114 -3.53 -5.30 -10.49
C GLU A 114 -2.07 -5.11 -10.95
N LEU A 115 -1.22 -4.49 -10.11
CA LEU A 115 0.21 -4.35 -10.40
C LEU A 115 0.93 -5.70 -10.45
N ASP A 116 0.61 -6.63 -9.55
CA ASP A 116 1.13 -8.00 -9.58
C ASP A 116 0.70 -8.74 -10.86
N ALA A 117 -0.57 -8.61 -11.25
CA ALA A 117 -1.09 -9.20 -12.48
C ALA A 117 -0.38 -8.65 -13.73
N ILE A 118 -0.07 -7.34 -13.74
CA ILE A 118 0.71 -6.71 -14.81
C ILE A 118 2.13 -7.31 -14.86
N VAL A 119 2.80 -7.45 -13.71
CA VAL A 119 4.14 -8.06 -13.65
C VAL A 119 4.09 -9.47 -14.24
N GLY A 120 3.19 -10.32 -13.76
CA GLY A 120 3.07 -11.71 -14.23
C GLY A 120 2.76 -11.79 -15.73
N ALA A 121 1.83 -10.99 -16.24
CA ALA A 121 1.49 -10.99 -17.66
C ALA A 121 2.66 -10.50 -18.54
N THR A 122 3.44 -9.53 -18.06
CA THR A 122 4.64 -9.09 -18.79
C THR A 122 5.72 -10.16 -18.78
N GLU A 123 5.91 -10.88 -17.67
CA GLU A 123 6.87 -12.00 -17.57
C GLU A 123 6.49 -13.12 -18.55
N GLU A 124 5.21 -13.50 -18.58
CA GLU A 124 4.69 -14.51 -19.51
C GLU A 124 4.85 -14.08 -20.98
N ALA A 125 4.53 -12.83 -21.30
CA ALA A 125 4.72 -12.30 -22.66
C ALA A 125 6.19 -12.35 -23.10
N THR A 126 7.12 -12.04 -22.21
CA THR A 126 8.55 -12.12 -22.52
C THR A 126 9.06 -13.55 -22.63
N GLU A 127 8.58 -14.48 -21.81
CA GLU A 127 8.89 -15.90 -21.98
C GLU A 127 8.45 -16.40 -23.36
N GLN A 128 7.26 -15.99 -23.82
CA GLN A 128 6.78 -16.30 -25.17
C GLN A 128 7.66 -15.66 -26.27
N ILE A 129 8.07 -14.41 -26.10
CA ILE A 129 8.99 -13.73 -27.04
C ILE A 129 10.33 -14.46 -27.10
N LEU A 130 10.91 -14.82 -25.96
CA LEU A 130 12.18 -15.52 -25.88
C LEU A 130 12.09 -16.90 -26.55
N GLY A 131 11.03 -17.66 -26.28
CA GLY A 131 10.78 -18.95 -26.94
C GLY A 131 10.57 -18.83 -28.46
N ALA A 132 9.94 -17.74 -28.92
CA ALA A 132 9.83 -17.46 -30.35
C ALA A 132 11.20 -17.15 -30.98
N THR A 133 12.07 -16.38 -30.32
CA THR A 133 13.44 -16.14 -30.79
C THR A 133 14.29 -17.41 -30.82
N GLU A 134 14.14 -18.32 -29.86
CA GLU A 134 14.82 -19.62 -29.88
C GLU A 134 14.36 -20.47 -31.08
N SER A 135 13.05 -20.46 -31.36
CA SER A 135 12.48 -21.15 -32.53
C SER A 135 12.98 -20.55 -33.84
N ILE A 136 13.14 -19.22 -33.91
CA ILE A 136 13.74 -18.54 -35.06
C ILE A 136 15.19 -19.01 -35.27
N ASN A 137 16.01 -19.06 -34.22
CA ASN A 137 17.40 -19.53 -34.33
C ASN A 137 17.49 -20.97 -34.83
N ALA A 138 16.65 -21.88 -34.33
CA ALA A 138 16.62 -23.27 -34.82
C ALA A 138 16.27 -23.37 -36.33
N ASN A 139 15.35 -22.53 -36.80
CA ASN A 139 15.02 -22.43 -38.22
C ASN A 139 16.17 -21.85 -39.04
N VAL A 140 16.85 -20.83 -38.51
CA VAL A 140 18.03 -20.22 -39.14
C VAL A 140 19.18 -21.23 -39.29
N ASP A 141 19.46 -22.03 -38.26
CA ASP A 141 20.44 -23.10 -38.32
C ASP A 141 20.11 -24.14 -39.39
N THR A 142 18.82 -24.49 -39.50
CA THR A 142 18.32 -25.38 -40.54
C THR A 142 18.54 -24.78 -41.93
N ILE A 143 18.18 -23.51 -42.14
CA ILE A 143 18.38 -22.80 -43.42
C ILE A 143 19.87 -22.77 -43.78
N ARG A 144 20.74 -22.44 -42.82
CA ARG A 144 22.19 -22.41 -43.00
C ARG A 144 22.74 -23.75 -43.49
N ALA A 145 22.26 -24.86 -42.94
CA ALA A 145 22.69 -26.20 -43.35
C ALA A 145 22.36 -26.55 -44.81
N PHE A 146 21.26 -26.00 -45.36
CA PHE A 146 20.85 -26.21 -46.75
C PHE A 146 21.40 -25.14 -47.72
N ALA A 147 21.82 -23.98 -47.20
CA ALA A 147 22.21 -22.81 -47.99
C ALA A 147 23.70 -22.72 -48.35
N SER A 148 24.49 -23.79 -48.14
CA SER A 148 25.96 -23.82 -48.22
C SER A 148 26.59 -23.30 -49.53
N GLY A 149 25.81 -23.09 -50.60
CA GLY A 149 26.26 -22.55 -51.89
C GLY A 149 25.73 -21.16 -52.25
N SER A 150 24.91 -20.53 -51.40
CA SER A 150 24.30 -19.22 -51.69
C SER A 150 24.76 -18.16 -50.69
N ALA A 151 25.74 -17.35 -51.10
CA ALA A 151 26.30 -16.27 -50.27
C ALA A 151 25.23 -15.25 -49.83
N GLU A 152 24.24 -14.99 -50.69
CA GLU A 152 23.16 -14.03 -50.42
C GLU A 152 22.20 -14.53 -49.33
N VAL A 153 21.93 -15.84 -49.30
CA VAL A 153 21.14 -16.47 -48.24
C VAL A 153 21.91 -16.49 -46.92
N LEU A 154 23.22 -16.80 -46.95
CA LEU A 154 24.06 -16.80 -45.76
C LEU A 154 24.19 -15.39 -45.14
N ALA A 155 24.29 -14.34 -45.95
CA ALA A 155 24.27 -12.96 -45.46
C ALA A 155 22.93 -12.60 -44.79
N SER A 156 21.81 -13.07 -45.36
CA SER A 156 20.48 -12.85 -44.76
C SER A 156 20.33 -13.57 -43.42
N VAL A 157 20.87 -14.79 -43.31
CA VAL A 157 20.92 -15.57 -42.06
C VAL A 157 21.67 -14.81 -40.96
N GLU A 158 22.83 -14.24 -41.26
CA GLU A 158 23.62 -13.48 -40.29
C GLU A 158 22.88 -12.25 -39.76
N VAL A 159 22.13 -11.55 -40.62
CA VAL A 159 21.27 -10.43 -40.21
C VAL A 159 20.17 -10.90 -39.25
N ILE A 160 19.53 -12.03 -39.52
CA ILE A 160 18.46 -12.56 -38.65
C ILE A 160 19.02 -12.93 -37.27
N GLU A 161 20.18 -13.62 -37.19
CA GLU A 161 20.80 -13.98 -35.91
C GLU A 161 21.17 -12.75 -35.08
N HIS A 162 21.68 -11.71 -35.75
CA HIS A 162 21.98 -10.43 -35.10
C HIS A 162 20.70 -9.77 -34.56
N ASP A 163 19.60 -9.77 -35.32
CA ASP A 163 18.33 -9.20 -34.88
C ASP A 163 17.71 -9.99 -33.73
N VAL A 164 17.80 -11.32 -33.75
CA VAL A 164 17.38 -12.19 -32.63
C VAL A 164 18.17 -11.86 -31.36
N THR A 165 19.50 -11.71 -31.47
CA THR A 165 20.36 -11.34 -30.34
C THR A 165 19.92 -10.00 -29.74
N ARG A 166 19.63 -9.01 -30.59
CA ARG A 166 19.14 -7.70 -30.15
C ARG A 166 17.79 -7.77 -29.42
N ILE A 167 16.88 -8.65 -29.86
CA ILE A 167 15.60 -8.88 -29.17
C ILE A 167 15.85 -9.44 -27.77
N MET A 168 16.70 -10.47 -27.65
CA MET A 168 17.03 -11.07 -26.35
C MET A 168 17.67 -10.06 -25.39
N GLU A 169 18.59 -9.23 -25.87
CA GLU A 169 19.19 -8.15 -25.09
C GLU A 169 18.15 -7.12 -24.64
N ALA A 170 17.20 -6.75 -25.51
CA ALA A 170 16.13 -5.81 -25.16
C ALA A 170 15.18 -6.38 -24.09
N CYS A 171 14.81 -7.66 -24.17
CA CYS A 171 14.00 -8.34 -23.17
C CYS A 171 14.66 -8.40 -21.79
N THR A 172 16.00 -8.37 -21.72
CA THR A 172 16.73 -8.36 -20.44
C THR A 172 16.43 -7.11 -19.60
N PHE A 173 16.03 -5.99 -20.21
CA PHE A 173 15.66 -4.77 -19.48
C PHE A 173 14.31 -4.90 -18.74
N GLN A 174 13.47 -5.87 -19.11
CA GLN A 174 12.19 -6.08 -18.46
C GLN A 174 12.35 -6.54 -16.99
N ASP A 175 13.40 -7.32 -16.67
CA ASP A 175 13.68 -7.75 -15.29
C ASP A 175 13.79 -6.54 -14.33
N ILE A 176 14.46 -5.46 -14.77
CA ILE A 176 14.55 -4.21 -14.00
C ILE A 176 13.17 -3.57 -13.82
N THR A 177 12.28 -3.68 -14.81
CA THR A 177 10.92 -3.14 -14.74
C THR A 177 10.05 -3.95 -13.77
N GLY A 178 10.09 -5.28 -13.82
CA GLY A 178 9.41 -6.16 -12.85
C GLY A 178 9.88 -5.90 -11.42
N GLN A 179 11.19 -5.80 -11.20
CA GLN A 179 11.76 -5.45 -9.89
C GLN A 179 11.35 -4.06 -9.39
N ARG A 180 11.21 -3.08 -10.30
CA ARG A 180 10.75 -1.72 -9.94
C ARG A 180 9.29 -1.74 -9.52
N ILE A 181 8.42 -2.42 -10.25
CA ILE A 181 7.00 -2.55 -9.91
C ILE A 181 6.85 -3.28 -8.58
N THR A 182 7.58 -4.38 -8.38
CA THR A 182 7.62 -5.11 -7.09
C THR A 182 8.00 -4.20 -5.92
N ARG A 183 8.94 -3.26 -6.10
CA ARG A 183 9.28 -2.28 -5.06
C ARG A 183 8.15 -1.27 -4.79
N VAL A 184 7.39 -0.88 -5.81
CA VAL A 184 6.22 -0.02 -5.64
C VAL A 184 5.15 -0.77 -4.83
N ILE A 185 4.87 -2.03 -5.16
CA ILE A 185 3.96 -2.89 -4.42
C ILE A 185 4.34 -2.96 -2.94
N ARG A 186 5.59 -3.28 -2.61
CA ARG A 186 6.09 -3.30 -1.22
C ARG A 186 5.93 -1.97 -0.49
N THR A 187 6.00 -0.86 -1.22
CA THR A 187 5.78 0.47 -0.64
C THR A 187 4.32 0.66 -0.27
N PHE A 188 3.38 0.20 -1.11
CA PHE A 188 1.96 0.22 -0.78
C PHE A 188 1.60 -0.70 0.38
N GLU A 189 2.16 -1.92 0.43
CA GLU A 189 2.00 -2.82 1.59
C GLU A 189 2.48 -2.16 2.89
N PHE A 190 3.64 -1.50 2.87
CA PHE A 190 4.15 -0.77 4.02
C PHE A 190 3.22 0.38 4.45
N ILE A 191 2.67 1.15 3.49
CA ILE A 191 1.70 2.21 3.78
C ILE A 191 0.43 1.60 4.37
N GLU A 192 -0.05 0.49 3.83
CA GLU A 192 -1.24 -0.21 4.33
C GLU A 192 -1.07 -0.64 5.80
N ASP A 193 0.07 -1.24 6.13
CA ASP A 193 0.40 -1.65 7.51
C ASP A 193 0.49 -0.45 8.46
N ARG A 194 1.03 0.67 7.99
CA ARG A 194 1.10 1.89 8.79
C ARG A 194 -0.29 2.47 9.04
N LEU A 195 -1.15 2.50 8.03
CA LEU A 195 -2.54 2.95 8.17
C LEU A 195 -3.30 2.06 9.15
N ARG A 196 -3.12 0.73 9.05
CA ARG A 196 -3.69 -0.22 9.99
C ARG A 196 -3.26 0.07 11.43
N THR A 197 -1.98 0.28 11.66
CA THR A 197 -1.45 0.63 12.99
C THR A 197 -2.08 1.92 13.53
N ILE A 198 -2.27 2.94 12.70
CA ILE A 198 -2.90 4.21 13.10
C ILE A 198 -4.37 3.99 13.47
N ILE A 199 -5.11 3.22 12.66
CA ILE A 199 -6.50 2.87 12.93
C ILE A 199 -6.63 2.10 14.24
N GLU A 200 -5.77 1.11 14.48
CA GLU A 200 -5.73 0.33 15.72
C GLU A 200 -5.44 1.23 16.93
N THR A 201 -4.49 2.17 16.80
CA THR A 201 -4.14 3.11 17.87
C THR A 201 -5.29 4.07 18.20
N LEU A 202 -6.04 4.51 17.19
CA LEU A 202 -7.17 5.43 17.37
C LEU A 202 -8.46 4.71 17.78
N GLY A 203 -8.49 3.37 17.70
CA GLY A 203 -9.67 2.54 17.89
C GLY A 203 -10.58 2.54 16.65
N VAL A 204 -11.15 1.38 16.32
CA VAL A 204 -12.03 1.23 15.15
C VAL A 204 -13.32 2.07 15.30
N ASP A 205 -13.83 2.19 16.52
CA ASP A 205 -15.04 2.95 16.85
C ASP A 205 -14.87 4.45 16.56
N SER A 206 -13.63 4.97 16.57
CA SER A 206 -13.34 6.36 16.15
C SER A 206 -13.70 6.66 14.69
N PHE A 207 -13.93 5.63 13.87
CA PHE A 207 -14.21 5.74 12.45
C PHE A 207 -15.64 5.31 12.09
N THR A 208 -16.44 4.77 13.02
CA THR A 208 -17.79 4.26 12.71
C THR A 208 -18.78 5.36 12.32
N GLU A 209 -18.55 6.59 12.78
CA GLU A 209 -19.34 7.76 12.40
C GLU A 209 -18.95 8.32 11.02
N ILE A 210 -17.81 7.90 10.48
CA ILE A 210 -17.37 8.30 9.15
C ILE A 210 -18.09 7.41 8.13
N PRO A 211 -18.80 7.98 7.14
CA PRO A 211 -19.45 7.18 6.12
C PRO A 211 -18.42 6.39 5.30
N VAL A 212 -18.71 5.11 5.08
CA VAL A 212 -17.95 4.30 4.11
C VAL A 212 -18.20 4.90 2.72
N SER A 213 -17.16 5.47 2.11
CA SER A 213 -17.26 5.95 0.74
C SER A 213 -17.32 4.75 -0.21
N SER A 214 -18.50 4.54 -0.81
CA SER A 214 -18.72 3.55 -1.88
C SER A 214 -18.33 4.10 -3.26
N ALA A 215 -17.55 5.19 -3.32
CA ALA A 215 -17.18 5.80 -4.59
C ALA A 215 -16.21 4.88 -5.32
N ASP A 216 -16.69 3.94 -6.11
CA ASP A 216 -15.90 3.42 -7.21
C ASP A 216 -15.43 4.62 -8.02
N VAL A 217 -14.14 4.92 -7.93
CA VAL A 217 -13.53 5.81 -8.91
C VAL A 217 -13.56 4.98 -10.16
N VAL A 218 -14.60 5.17 -10.96
CA VAL A 218 -14.57 4.78 -12.35
C VAL A 218 -13.46 5.63 -12.95
N ILE A 219 -12.24 5.09 -12.97
CA ILE A 219 -11.17 5.63 -13.79
C ILE A 219 -11.66 5.38 -15.21
N HIS A 220 -12.45 6.32 -15.74
CA HIS A 220 -12.72 6.41 -17.16
C HIS A 220 -11.43 6.86 -17.84
N SER A 221 -10.46 5.96 -17.93
CA SER A 221 -9.40 6.05 -18.93
C SER A 221 -10.09 5.82 -20.28
N GLY A 222 -10.23 6.89 -21.06
CA GLY A 222 -10.91 6.93 -22.34
C GLY A 222 -10.20 6.16 -23.45
N ASP A 223 -9.87 4.89 -23.21
CA ASP A 223 -9.41 3.95 -24.23
C ASP A 223 -10.10 2.61 -23.96
N GLU A 224 -11.33 2.50 -24.47
CA GLU A 224 -12.31 1.43 -24.26
C GLU A 224 -11.90 0.08 -24.92
N LEU A 225 -10.59 -0.18 -25.06
CA LEU A 225 -10.02 -1.40 -25.61
C LEU A 225 -8.70 -1.84 -24.94
N VAL A 226 -8.35 -1.34 -23.75
CA VAL A 226 -7.22 -1.90 -22.99
C VAL A 226 -7.77 -2.88 -21.95
N ASN A 227 -8.12 -4.08 -22.41
CA ASN A 227 -8.35 -5.19 -21.49
C ASN A 227 -7.00 -5.58 -20.87
N GLY A 228 -6.73 -5.05 -19.68
CA GLY A 228 -5.58 -5.46 -18.88
C GLY A 228 -5.64 -6.96 -18.54
N PRO A 229 -4.52 -7.55 -18.09
CA PRO A 229 -4.50 -8.94 -17.67
C PRO A 229 -5.56 -9.16 -16.58
N GLN A 230 -6.43 -10.14 -16.82
CA GLN A 230 -7.53 -10.39 -15.91
C GLN A 230 -7.03 -11.11 -14.66
N LEU A 231 -7.45 -10.62 -13.49
CA LEU A 231 -7.21 -11.29 -12.21
C LEU A 231 -7.81 -12.71 -12.28
N GLY A 232 -7.02 -13.71 -11.91
CA GLY A 232 -7.35 -15.13 -12.07
C GLY A 232 -8.75 -15.47 -11.55
N GLY A 233 -9.59 -16.03 -12.43
CA GLY A 233 -10.99 -16.41 -12.13
C GLY A 233 -12.06 -15.54 -12.78
N SER A 234 -11.69 -14.39 -13.37
CA SER A 234 -12.64 -13.50 -14.07
C SER A 234 -12.66 -13.69 -15.60
N ALA A 235 -11.79 -14.56 -16.12
CA ALA A 235 -11.74 -14.91 -17.54
C ALA A 235 -12.96 -15.75 -17.92
N LEU A 236 -13.75 -15.23 -18.86
CA LEU A 236 -14.76 -16.03 -19.57
C LEU A 236 -14.05 -17.25 -20.15
N SER A 237 -14.54 -18.43 -19.80
CA SER A 237 -14.00 -19.66 -20.38
C SER A 237 -14.36 -19.72 -21.87
N GLN A 238 -13.60 -20.48 -22.65
CA GLN A 238 -13.92 -20.70 -24.06
C GLN A 238 -15.34 -21.29 -24.22
N ASP A 239 -15.77 -22.10 -23.26
CA ASP A 239 -17.13 -22.65 -23.20
C ASP A 239 -18.20 -21.56 -23.02
N ASP A 240 -17.91 -20.51 -22.25
CA ASP A 240 -18.81 -19.35 -22.07
C ASP A 240 -18.89 -18.48 -23.33
N ILE A 241 -17.77 -18.37 -24.07
CA ILE A 241 -17.71 -17.64 -25.35
C ILE A 241 -18.53 -18.38 -26.41
N ASP A 242 -18.35 -19.70 -26.51
CA ASP A 242 -19.06 -20.54 -27.47
C ASP A 242 -20.58 -20.54 -27.20
N ALA A 243 -21.01 -20.45 -25.94
CA ALA A 243 -22.42 -20.30 -25.57
C ALA A 243 -23.05 -18.95 -25.97
N LEU A 244 -22.24 -17.90 -26.17
CA LEU A 244 -22.71 -16.57 -26.57
C LEU A 244 -22.83 -16.40 -28.09
N PHE A 245 -22.06 -17.16 -28.88
CA PHE A 245 -21.96 -17.01 -30.33
C PHE A 245 -22.33 -18.27 -31.13
N GLY A 246 -22.66 -19.37 -30.46
CA GLY A 246 -23.06 -20.67 -31.04
C GLY A 246 -24.56 -20.85 -31.24
#